data_AF-A0A8J3AWP1-F1
#
_entry.id   AF-A0A8J3AWP1-F1
#
_cell.length_a   1.000
_cell.length_b   1.000
_cell.length_c   1.000
_cell.angle_alpha   90.00
_cell.angle_beta   90.00
_cell.angle_gamma   90.00
#
_symmetry.space_group_name_H-M   'P 1'
#
loop_
_entity.id
_entity.type
_entity.pdbx_description
1 polymer ?
#
loop_
_entity_poly.entity_id
_entity_poly.type
_entity_poly.pdbx_seq_one_letter_code
_entity_poly.pdbx_strand_id
1 'polypeptide(L)' 'MEEINIKQLITVLYIAFGLLIVTLTYFTNFSGPVLLRNIGWLLVIVGMIYPFFTQSIKYFKEEFEEEKKEI' A
#
# COMPACT_ATOMS: atom_id res chain seq x y z
N MET A 1 -11.99 8.28 -20.34
CA MET A 1 -11.19 8.97 -19.32
C MET A 1 -11.23 8.06 -18.11
N GLU A 2 -10.13 7.37 -17.84
CA GLU A 2 -10.10 6.32 -16.81
C GLU A 2 -10.15 6.99 -15.44
N GLU A 3 -11.24 6.80 -14.69
CA GLU A 3 -11.34 7.26 -13.31
C GLU A 3 -10.36 6.46 -12.47
N ILE A 4 -9.15 7.00 -12.29
CA ILE A 4 -8.17 6.43 -11.38
C ILE A 4 -8.79 6.48 -9.98
N ASN A 5 -9.18 5.32 -9.47
CA ASN A 5 -9.74 5.21 -8.13
C ASN A 5 -8.69 5.67 -7.12
N ILE A 6 -9.03 6.62 -6.24
CA ILE A 6 -8.11 7.22 -5.26
C ILE A 6 -7.33 6.15 -4.48
N LYS A 7 -7.97 5.01 -4.18
CA LYS A 7 -7.32 3.88 -3.48
C LYS A 7 -6.21 3.21 -4.31
N GLN A 8 -6.41 3.08 -5.62
CA GLN A 8 -5.40 2.55 -6.53
C GLN A 8 -4.26 3.55 -6.71
N LEU A 9 -4.57 4.84 -6.80
CA LEU A 9 -3.54 5.89 -6.88
C LEU A 9 -2.63 5.87 -5.64
N ILE A 10 -3.22 5.79 -4.44
CA ILE A 10 -2.47 5.69 -3.18
C ILE A 10 -1.59 4.43 -3.20
N THR A 11 -2.14 3.29 -3.61
CA THR A 11 -1.39 2.02 -3.72
C THR A 11 -0.17 2.15 -4.63
N VAL A 12 -0.37 2.69 -5.84
CA VAL A 12 0.70 2.92 -6.81
C VAL A 12 1.75 3.87 -6.26
N LEU A 13 1.35 4.92 -5.54
CA LEU A 13 2.27 5.88 -4.95
C LEU A 13 3.16 5.24 -3.88
N TYR A 14 2.59 4.42 -2.98
CA TYR A 14 3.35 3.69 -1.97
C TYR A 14 4.38 2.74 -2.59
N ILE A 15 3.98 2.01 -3.63
CA ILE A 15 4.87 1.08 -4.34
C ILE A 15 5.96 1.84 -5.10
N ALA A 16 5.60 2.86 -5.88
CA ALA A 16 6.54 3.63 -6.69
C ALA A 16 7.57 4.35 -5.81
N PHE A 17 7.12 4.98 -4.73
CA PHE A 17 8.00 5.69 -3.80
C PHE A 17 8.91 4.72 -3.03
N GLY A 18 8.39 3.58 -2.58
CA GLY A 18 9.18 2.54 -1.93
C GLY A 18 10.28 1.98 -2.83
N LEU A 19 9.96 1.69 -4.10
CA LEU A 19 10.93 1.24 -5.09
C LEU A 19 11.99 2.30 -5.41
N LEU A 20 11.61 3.58 -5.44
CA LEU A 20 12.54 4.70 -5.61
C LEU A 20 13.59 4.72 -4.48
N ILE A 21 13.14 4.60 -3.22
CA ILE A 21 14.03 4.56 -2.05
C ILE A 21 14.95 3.33 -2.11
N VAL A 22 14.40 2.14 -2.39
CA VAL A 22 15.23 0.92 -2.50
C VAL A 22 16.27 1.11 -3.60
N THR A 23 15.89 1.59 -4.78
CA THR A 23 16.80 1.78 -5.91
C THR A 23 17.91 2.78 -5.58
N LEU A 24 17.57 3.91 -4.95
CA LEU A 24 18.54 4.93 -4.54
C LEU A 24 19.54 4.41 -3.49
N THR A 25 19.11 3.53 -2.60
CA THR A 25 19.97 2.94 -1.56
C THR A 25 20.88 1.81 -2.05
N TYR A 26 20.67 1.32 -3.29
CA TYR A 26 21.55 0.35 -3.95
C TYR A 26 22.69 1.00 -4.75
N PHE A 27 22.64 2.31 -5.00
CA PHE A 27 23.74 3.01 -5.68
C PHE A 27 24.95 3.14 -4.74
N THR A 28 26.13 2.77 -5.24
CA THR A 28 27.38 2.77 -4.47
C THR A 28 27.80 4.16 -3.98
N ASN A 29 27.36 5.23 -4.65
CA ASN A 29 27.57 6.63 -4.24
C ASN A 29 26.75 7.04 -3.00
N PHE A 30 25.67 6.31 -2.72
CA PHE A 30 24.79 6.54 -1.60
C PHE A 30 24.48 5.16 -1.03
N SER A 31 25.47 4.56 -0.36
CA SER A 31 25.24 3.39 0.50
C SER A 31 24.35 3.83 1.65
N GLY A 32 23.08 4.06 1.33
CA GLY A 32 22.11 4.59 2.26
C GLY A 32 22.02 3.64 3.44
N PRO A 33 21.77 4.14 4.66
CA PRO A 33 21.64 3.31 5.84
C PRO A 33 20.74 2.11 5.55
N VAL A 34 21.13 0.92 6.00
CA VAL A 34 20.33 -0.32 5.83
C VAL A 34 18.88 -0.11 6.28
N LEU A 35 18.68 0.76 7.28
CA LEU A 35 17.38 1.27 7.73
C LEU A 35 16.52 1.88 6.61
N LEU A 36 17.07 2.79 5.79
CA LEU A 36 16.35 3.43 4.69
C LEU A 36 15.91 2.42 3.62
N ARG A 37 16.79 1.44 3.32
CA ARG A 37 16.46 0.34 2.41
C ARG A 37 15.30 -0.50 2.95
N ASN A 38 15.31 -0.82 4.24
CA ASN A 38 14.25 -1.57 4.89
C ASN A 38 12.92 -0.79 4.91
N ILE A 39 12.96 0.53 5.11
CA ILE A 39 11.77 1.40 5.03
C ILE A 39 11.19 1.39 3.60
N GLY A 40 12.05 1.46 2.58
CA GLY A 40 11.63 1.36 1.18
C GLY A 40 10.90 0.04 0.88
N TRP A 41 11.44 -1.09 1.34
CA TRP A 41 10.78 -2.39 1.21
C TRP A 41 9.47 -2.48 2.00
N LEU A 42 9.41 -1.89 3.20
CA LEU A 42 8.18 -1.84 3.99
C LEU A 42 7.07 -1.07 3.26
N LEU A 43 7.39 0.06 2.62
CA LEU A 43 6.43 0.83 1.81
C LEU A 43 5.88 0.01 0.64
N VAL A 44 6.73 -0.75 -0.05
CA VAL A 44 6.30 -1.64 -1.15
C VAL A 44 5.37 -2.74 -0.63
N ILE A 45 5.71 -3.38 0.49
CA ILE A 45 4.89 -4.42 1.11
C ILE A 45 3.53 -3.85 1.54
N VAL A 46 3.53 -2.69 2.23
CA VAL A 46 2.28 -2.03 2.65
C VAL A 46 1.42 -1.67 1.44
N GLY A 47 2.01 -1.13 0.37
CA GLY A 47 1.30 -0.85 -0.87
C GLY A 47 0.65 -2.10 -1.49
N MET A 48 1.36 -3.23 -1.52
CA MET A 48 0.81 -4.50 -2.03
C MET A 48 -0.33 -5.06 -1.19
N ILE A 49 -0.27 -4.93 0.14
CA ILE A 49 -1.29 -5.51 1.05
C ILE A 49 -2.49 -4.56 1.24
N TYR A 50 -2.32 -3.26 1.02
CA TYR A 50 -3.39 -2.25 1.12
C TYR A 50 -4.71 -2.63 0.42
N PRO A 51 -4.74 -3.04 -0.87
CA PRO A 51 -5.98 -3.43 -1.53
C PRO A 51 -6.68 -4.61 -0.84
N PHE A 52 -5.92 -5.61 -0.35
CA PHE A 52 -6.48 -6.75 0.37
C PHE A 52 -7.14 -6.32 1.68
N PHE A 53 -6.48 -5.46 2.48
CA PHE A 53 -7.10 -4.92 3.70
C PHE A 53 -8.38 -4.14 3.42
N THR A 54 -8.39 -3.32 2.36
CA THR A 54 -9.58 -2.54 2.02
C THR A 54 -10.75 -3.41 1.56
N GLN A 55 -10.49 -4.55 0.91
CA GLN A 55 -11.53 -5.52 0.58
C GLN A 55 -12.05 -6.21 1.83
N SER A 56 -11.18 -6.75 2.67
CA SER A 56 -11.60 -7.45 3.90
C SER A 56 -12.43 -6.56 4.82
N ILE A 57 -12.01 -5.31 5.05
CA ILE A 57 -12.78 -4.36 5.86
C ILE A 57 -14.14 -4.05 5.22
N LYS A 58 -14.20 -3.96 3.89
CA LYS A 58 -15.46 -3.72 3.18
C LYS A 58 -16.42 -4.90 3.35
N TYR A 59 -15.93 -6.14 3.18
CA TYR A 59 -16.71 -7.35 3.39
C TYR A 59 -17.27 -7.43 4.81
N PHE A 60 -16.41 -7.25 5.83
CA PHE A 60 -16.88 -7.22 7.22
C PHE A 60 -17.91 -6.12 7.45
N LYS A 61 -17.69 -4.92 6.91
CA LYS A 61 -18.64 -3.81 7.09
C LYS A 61 -20.00 -4.10 6.46
N GLU A 62 -20.03 -4.68 5.26
CA GLU A 62 -21.29 -5.04 4.59
C GLU A 62 -22.03 -6.13 5.39
N GLU A 63 -21.34 -7.16 5.87
CA GLU A 63 -21.92 -8.25 6.66
C GLU A 63 -22.51 -7.74 7.99
N PHE A 64 -21.83 -6.82 8.69
CA PHE A 64 -22.37 -6.18 9.90
C PHE A 64 -23.55 -5.24 9.64
N GLU A 65 -23.62 -4.58 8.46
CA GLU A 65 -24.76 -3.73 8.10
C GLU A 65 -26.00 -4.54 7.71
N GLU A 66 -25.82 -5.73 7.12
CA GLU A 66 -26.91 -6.66 6.81
C GLU A 66 -27.51 -7.27 8.08
N GLU A 67 -26.68 -7.76 9.03
CA GLU A 67 -27.17 -8.26 10.32
C GLU A 67 -28.00 -7.21 11.10
N LYS A 68 -27.64 -5.93 11.00
CA LYS A 68 -28.36 -4.85 11.67
C LYS A 68 -29.72 -4.51 11.05
N LYS A 69 -29.95 -4.86 9.78
CA LYS A 69 -31.22 -4.61 9.09
C LYS A 69 -32.22 -5.75 9.26
N GLU A 70 -31.76 -6.94 9.65
CA GLU A 70 -32.61 -8.09 9.90
C GLU A 70 -33.19 -8.15 11.33
N ILE A 71 -32.81 -7.20 12.21
CA ILE A 71 -33.32 -7.03 13.59
C ILE A 71 -34.33 -5.89 13.67
#